data_AF-A0A1H3W7U3-F1
#
_entry.id   AF-A0A1H3W7U3-F1
#
_cell.length_a   1.000
_cell.length_b   1.000
_cell.length_c   1.000
_cell.angle_alpha   90.00
_cell.angle_beta   90.00
_cell.angle_gamma   90.00
#
_symmetry.space_group_name_H-M   'P 1'
#
loop_
_entity.id
_entity.type
_entity.pdbx_description
1 polymer ?
#
loop_
_entity_poly.entity_id
_entity_poly.type
_entity_poly.pdbx_seq_one_letter_code
_entity_poly.pdbx_strand_id
1 'polypeptide(L)' 'MTRLLYRGASFANGLTNGKTYEVEDMNQFCVSVIDDSGKQHFYSKVNPCKFGAIGMKGSWSEVTK' A
#
# COMPACT_ATOMS: atom_id res chain seq x y z
N MET A 1 -8.32 10.54 7.00
CA MET A 1 -7.92 9.55 5.99
C MET A 1 -6.93 10.22 5.04
N THR A 2 -5.77 9.59 4.86
CA THR A 2 -4.68 10.11 4.02
C THR A 2 -4.72 9.40 2.67
N ARG A 3 -4.31 10.08 1.60
CA ARG A 3 -4.21 9.47 0.27
C ARG A 3 -2.74 9.26 -0.08
N LEU A 4 -2.37 8.00 -0.29
CA LEU A 4 -1.01 7.62 -0.66
C LEU A 4 -0.99 6.94 -2.04
N LEU A 5 -0.04 7.34 -2.87
CA LEU A 5 0.26 6.71 -4.15
C LEU A 5 1.17 5.50 -3.88
N TYR A 6 0.75 4.31 -4.33
CA TYR A 6 1.62 3.14 -4.32
C TYR A 6 2.57 3.17 -5.52
N ARG A 7 3.86 2.97 -5.26
CA ARG A 7 4.90 2.77 -6.28
C ARG A 7 5.62 1.47 -6.03
N GLY A 8 5.57 0.53 -6.95
CA GLY A 8 6.16 -0.80 -6.74
C GLY A 8 5.66 -1.81 -7.75
N ALA A 9 6.01 -3.08 -7.56
CA ALA A 9 5.45 -4.14 -8.39
C ALA A 9 3.97 -4.33 -8.08
N SER A 10 3.11 -4.27 -9.09
CA SER A 10 1.70 -4.63 -8.93
C SER A 10 1.58 -6.12 -8.58
N PHE A 11 0.62 -6.48 -7.74
CA PHE A 11 0.29 -7.88 -7.48
C PHE A 11 -1.22 -8.11 -7.50
N ALA A 12 -1.60 -9.31 -7.97
CA ALA A 12 -3.00 -9.66 -8.22
C ALA A 12 -3.87 -9.47 -6.97
N ASN A 13 -5.00 -8.77 -7.14
CA ASN A 13 -5.96 -8.44 -6.09
C ASN A 13 -5.30 -7.77 -4.88
N GLY A 14 -4.39 -6.83 -5.11
CA GLY A 14 -3.61 -6.17 -4.06
C GLY A 14 -3.33 -4.71 -4.40
N LEU A 15 -2.06 -4.29 -4.27
CA LEU A 15 -1.64 -2.95 -4.67
C LEU A 15 -1.22 -2.92 -6.14
N THR A 16 -1.64 -1.86 -6.83
CA THR A 16 -1.34 -1.60 -8.24
C THR A 16 -0.44 -0.37 -8.36
N ASN A 17 0.67 -0.54 -9.09
CA ASN A 17 1.63 0.54 -9.33
C ASN A 17 0.96 1.78 -9.92
N GLY A 18 1.22 2.94 -9.32
CA GLY A 18 0.66 4.22 -9.78
C GLY A 18 -0.78 4.46 -9.35
N LYS A 19 -1.40 3.57 -8.57
CA LYS A 19 -2.72 3.78 -8.00
C LYS A 19 -2.64 4.46 -6.64
N THR A 20 -3.55 5.40 -6.41
CA THR A 20 -3.72 6.07 -5.13
C THR A 20 -4.74 5.31 -4.28
N TYR A 21 -4.40 5.12 -3.02
CA TYR A 21 -5.24 4.45 -2.04
C TYR A 21 -5.55 5.39 -0.89
N GLU A 22 -6.77 5.27 -0.36
CA GLU A 22 -7.10 5.84 0.95
C GLU A 22 -6.55 4.91 2.02
N VAL A 23 -5.82 5.50 2.95
CA VAL A 23 -5.12 4.78 4.01
C VAL A 23 -5.43 5.37 5.37
N GLU A 24 -5.40 4.50 6.37
CA GLU A 24 -5.48 4.85 7.78
C GLU A 24 -4.20 4.46 8.51
N ASP A 25 -3.62 5.41 9.22
CA ASP A 25 -2.45 5.17 10.07
C ASP A 25 -2.83 4.30 11.26
N MET A 26 -2.37 3.05 11.27
CA MET A 26 -2.62 2.13 12.38
C MET A 26 -1.58 2.32 13.48
N ASN A 27 -0.30 2.41 13.10
CA ASN A 27 0.83 2.60 14.01
C ASN A 27 2.04 3.15 13.25
N GLN A 28 3.20 3.21 13.89
CA GLN A 28 4.43 3.72 13.26
C GLN A 28 4.99 2.87 12.09
N PHE A 29 4.52 1.63 11.92
CA PHE A 29 5.07 0.68 10.95
C PHE A 29 4.14 0.37 9.78
N CYS A 30 2.84 0.43 9.99
CA CYS A 30 1.84 -0.06 9.04
C CYS A 30 0.69 0.93 8.84
N VAL A 31 0.12 0.86 7.64
CA VAL A 31 -1.14 1.51 7.26
C VAL A 31 -2.19 0.45 6.97
N SER A 32 -3.44 0.75 7.27
CA SER A 32 -4.58 -0.02 6.79
C SER A 32 -5.06 0.54 5.46
N VAL A 33 -5.35 -0.35 4.51
CA VAL A 33 -5.74 -0.01 3.13
C VAL A 33 -6.83 -0.96 2.66
N ILE A 34 -7.87 -0.45 2.02
CA ILE A 34 -8.75 -1.25 1.18
C ILE A 34 -8.13 -1.29 -0.21
N ASP A 35 -7.55 -2.42 -0.58
CA ASP A 35 -6.81 -2.59 -1.84
C ASP A 35 -7.70 -3.10 -2.99
N ASP A 36 -7.10 -3.53 -4.10
CA ASP A 36 -7.83 -3.96 -5.28
C ASP A 36 -8.59 -5.28 -5.09
N SER A 37 -8.40 -6.01 -3.99
CA SER A 37 -9.28 -7.12 -3.60
C SER A 37 -10.63 -6.68 -3.06
N GLY A 38 -10.79 -5.39 -2.73
CA GLY A 38 -11.96 -4.86 -2.02
C GLY A 38 -12.01 -5.24 -0.54
N LYS A 39 -10.93 -5.81 0.00
CA LYS A 39 -10.80 -6.18 1.42
C LYS A 39 -9.82 -5.25 2.11
N GLN A 40 -9.99 -5.09 3.42
CA GLN A 40 -9.05 -4.37 4.27
C GLN A 40 -7.80 -5.23 4.51
N HIS A 41 -6.64 -4.65 4.25
CA HIS A 41 -5.33 -5.24 4.48
C HIS A 41 -4.40 -4.26 5.20
N PHE A 42 -3.30 -4.79 5.73
CA PHE A 42 -2.27 -3.99 6.37
C PHE A 42 -0.99 -4.07 5.55
N TYR A 43 -0.43 -2.91 5.22
CA TYR A 43 0.81 -2.80 4.48
C TYR A 43 1.84 -2.03 5.29
N SER A 44 3.11 -2.43 5.16
CA SER A 44 4.23 -1.66 5.71
C SER A 44 4.24 -0.25 5.11
N LYS A 45 4.54 0.76 5.93
CA LYS A 45 4.80 2.13 5.50
C LYS A 45 6.10 2.27 4.72
N VAL A 46 7.05 1.36 4.95
CA VAL A 46 8.41 1.46 4.39
C VAL A 46 8.54 0.58 3.14
N ASN A 47 8.05 -0.66 3.20
CA ASN A 47 8.15 -1.62 2.09
C ASN A 47 6.81 -2.34 1.87
N PRO A 48 5.75 -1.66 1.40
CA PRO A 48 4.50 -2.30 1.04
C PRO A 48 4.70 -3.38 -0.03
N CYS A 49 4.34 -4.62 0.29
CA CYS A 49 4.46 -5.78 -0.57
C CYS A 49 3.46 -6.88 -0.16
N LYS A 50 3.24 -7.85 -1.04
CA LYS A 50 2.49 -9.06 -0.71
C LYS A 50 3.24 -9.87 0.36
N PHE A 51 2.51 -10.37 1.35
CA PHE A 51 3.09 -11.24 2.38
C PHE A 51 3.80 -12.44 1.76
N GLY A 52 5.05 -12.68 2.16
CA GLY A 52 5.88 -13.77 1.63
C GLY A 52 6.53 -13.50 0.26
N ALA A 53 6.31 -12.33 -0.36
CA ALA A 53 7.00 -11.96 -1.59
C ALA A 53 8.44 -11.49 -1.30
N ILE A 54 9.37 -12.44 -1.30
CA ILE A 54 10.80 -12.15 -1.12
C ILE A 54 11.28 -11.24 -2.26
N GLY A 55 11.87 -10.09 -1.91
CA GLY A 55 12.48 -9.17 -2.87
C GLY A 55 11.53 -8.15 -3.52
N MET A 56 10.20 -8.32 -3.41
CA MET A 56 9.26 -7.27 -3.84
C MET A 56 9.27 -6.12 -2.83
N LYS A 57 9.57 -4.92 -3.32
CA LYS A 57 9.54 -3.68 -2.52
C LYS A 57 8.75 -2.63 -3.25
N GLY A 58 7.76 -2.06 -2.56
CA GLY A 58 7.12 -0.82 -2.98
C GLY A 58 7.48 0.33 -2.04
N SER A 59 6.95 1.51 -2.33
CA SER A 59 6.98 2.69 -1.49
C SER A 59 5.66 3.44 -1.61
N TRP A 60 5.38 4.24 -0.59
CA TRP A 60 4.27 5.19 -0.62
C TRP A 60 4.79 6.58 -0.96
N SER A 61 4.02 7.33 -1.73
CA SER A 61 4.25 8.78 -1.91
C SER A 61 2.99 9.53 -1.50
N GLU A 62 3.17 10.60 -0.74
CA GLU A 62 2.07 11.50 -0.42
C GLU A 62 1.57 12.14 -1.72
N VAL A 63 0.25 12.18 -1.89
CA VAL A 63 -0.37 12.88 -3.01
C VAL A 63 -0.70 14.28 -2.50
N THR A 64 0.16 15.25 -2.82
CA THR A 64 -0.14 16.66 -2.54
C THR A 64 -1.36 17.06 -3.36
N LYS A 65 -2.29 17.76 -2.72
CA LYS A 65 -3.55 18.20 -3.34
C LYS A 65 -3.31 19.28 -4.38
#